data_AF-A0A0J7JC52-F1
#
_entry.id   AF-A0A0J7JC52-F1
#
_cell.length_a   1.000
_cell.length_b   1.000
_cell.length_c   1.000
_cell.angle_alpha   90.00
_cell.angle_beta   90.00
_cell.angle_gamma   90.00
#
_symmetry.space_group_name_H-M   'P 1'
#
loop_
_entity.id
_entity.type
_entity.pdbx_description
1 polymer ?
#
loop_
_entity_poly.entity_id
_entity_poly.type
_entity_poly.pdbx_seq_one_letter_code
_entity_poly.pdbx_strand_id
1 'polypeptide(L)'
;MTEQPLRAGERRKAADGDLLALSPLPVASGARPSDPADWIRRKNPVWMDLQGGSLVFAAELSLMFLSLCILLCLAMVYVTIAFYLHNDRFVWEPTIAAVVGSLFFTAPFGIVIYYNTNKSIKEGPPIRLNRQKREVAMPCWVGGKEVKIPFWGRDASVGIYTIYLFTSFGVIVPFLHEGPLDEFQRSFVYWSLGALFLESLIFIPYILIGLHLHKKHKPRLEYVYHPWEQLVAYVQKQQDIGPSIFTERTLLTLAVPDPDNPETAKAAASVAVGHETVGLAQWESIRRFMEEGPEACPDPRDYGTLAYYKESCRQARREKPMGAWLWKKMADWFFQRYLAHKLTEWRVNNLIPKSLPDELHEWSQPLPEDQWAGPSEALKVETRRLESLRKKNPRLAPEAMLEALYRASREGETLLA
;
A
#
# COMPACT_ATOMS: atom_id res chain seq x y z
N MET A 1 -2.68 -11.00 24.98
CA MET A 1 -1.28 -11.50 25.07
C MET A 1 -0.95 -11.53 26.56
N THR A 2 -0.68 -12.72 27.12
CA THR A 2 -0.52 -12.94 28.57
C THR A 2 0.80 -12.39 29.13
N GLU A 3 0.83 -12.17 30.46
CA GLU A 3 1.75 -11.41 31.33
C GLU A 3 3.29 -11.48 31.12
N GLN A 4 3.82 -12.35 30.24
CA GLN A 4 5.25 -12.45 29.99
C GLN A 4 5.66 -11.83 28.65
N PRO A 5 6.60 -10.86 28.65
CA PRO A 5 7.09 -10.24 27.42
C PRO A 5 7.68 -11.32 26.51
N LEU A 6 7.32 -11.27 25.22
CA LEU A 6 7.87 -12.16 24.21
C LEU A 6 9.41 -12.09 24.24
N ARG A 7 10.09 -13.19 23.95
CA ARG A 7 11.56 -13.21 23.82
C ARG A 7 11.97 -13.64 22.42
N ALA A 8 13.11 -13.14 21.94
CA ALA A 8 13.68 -13.57 20.67
C ALA A 8 13.88 -15.10 20.66
N GLY A 9 13.33 -15.77 19.64
CA GLY A 9 13.37 -17.22 19.47
C GLY A 9 12.24 -18.01 20.13
N GLU A 10 11.30 -17.34 20.80
CA GLU A 10 10.13 -17.99 21.39
C GLU A 10 9.12 -18.38 20.30
N ARG A 11 8.73 -19.67 20.25
CA ARG A 11 7.56 -20.13 19.49
C ARG A 11 6.33 -20.20 20.38
N ARG A 12 5.26 -19.50 20.00
CA ARG A 12 3.94 -19.62 20.64
C ARG A 12 2.92 -20.14 19.63
N LYS A 13 2.10 -21.10 20.04
CA LYS A 13 0.90 -21.49 19.29
C LYS A 13 -0.25 -20.62 19.78
N ALA A 14 -0.61 -19.58 19.03
CA ALA A 14 -1.78 -18.77 19.33
C ALA A 14 -3.02 -19.38 18.65
N ALA A 15 -4.23 -18.97 19.08
CA ALA A 15 -5.47 -19.33 18.39
C ALA A 15 -5.48 -18.84 16.92
N ASP A 16 -4.76 -17.75 16.64
CA ASP A 16 -4.55 -17.17 15.30
C ASP A 16 -3.30 -17.73 14.57
N GLY A 17 -2.74 -18.86 15.04
CA GLY A 17 -1.67 -19.62 14.37
C GLY A 17 -0.30 -19.63 15.06
N ASP A 18 0.67 -20.28 14.40
CA ASP A 18 2.05 -20.41 14.90
C ASP A 18 2.81 -19.08 14.77
N LEU A 19 3.39 -18.62 15.88
CA LEU A 19 4.14 -17.36 16.01
C LEU A 19 5.59 -17.64 16.40
N LEU A 20 6.54 -17.07 15.67
CA LEU A 20 7.97 -17.01 16.01
C LEU A 20 8.34 -15.56 16.38
N ALA A 21 8.70 -15.32 17.64
CA ALA A 21 9.16 -14.01 18.10
C ALA A 21 10.63 -13.77 17.70
N LEU A 22 10.90 -12.58 17.16
CA LEU A 22 12.22 -12.13 16.70
C LEU A 22 12.80 -11.00 17.55
N SER A 23 11.94 -10.27 18.26
CA SER A 23 12.25 -9.15 19.15
C SER A 23 11.14 -9.06 20.20
N PRO A 24 11.37 -8.59 21.45
CA PRO A 24 12.40 -7.67 21.96
C PRO A 24 13.82 -8.23 22.04
N LEU A 25 14.81 -7.32 22.06
CA LEU A 25 16.25 -7.56 21.90
C LEU A 25 16.59 -8.21 20.54
N PRO A 26 16.81 -7.41 19.48
CA PRO A 26 16.95 -7.90 18.11
C PRO A 26 18.30 -8.60 17.88
N VAL A 27 18.41 -9.87 18.25
CA VAL A 27 19.62 -10.67 18.06
C VAL A 27 19.77 -11.10 16.59
N ALA A 28 21.01 -11.22 16.12
CA ALA A 28 21.31 -11.57 14.72
C ALA A 28 20.93 -13.02 14.37
N SER A 29 19.80 -13.20 13.68
CA SER A 29 19.32 -14.52 13.21
C SER A 29 20.35 -15.29 12.37
N GLY A 30 21.24 -14.56 11.70
CA GLY A 30 22.25 -15.13 10.80
C GLY A 30 21.71 -15.50 9.42
N ALA A 31 20.44 -15.19 9.13
CA ALA A 31 19.86 -15.27 7.79
C ALA A 31 20.59 -14.32 6.82
N ARG A 32 20.44 -14.57 5.51
CA ARG A 32 20.95 -13.65 4.49
C ARG A 32 19.97 -12.48 4.38
N PRO A 33 20.42 -11.21 4.48
CA PRO A 33 19.54 -10.06 4.32
C PRO A 33 19.00 -10.03 2.89
N SER A 34 17.68 -9.91 2.77
CA SER A 34 16.96 -9.75 1.52
C SER A 34 15.70 -8.90 1.77
N ASP A 35 15.20 -8.19 0.76
CA ASP A 35 13.91 -7.46 0.80
C ASP A 35 12.90 -8.10 -0.17
N PRO A 36 12.46 -9.34 0.10
CA PRO A 36 11.55 -10.08 -0.80
C PRO A 36 10.14 -9.48 -0.88
N ALA A 37 9.72 -8.74 0.15
CA ALA A 37 8.39 -8.13 0.20
C ALA A 37 8.36 -6.70 -0.34
N ASP A 38 9.49 -6.18 -0.85
CA ASP A 38 9.67 -4.79 -1.28
C ASP A 38 9.19 -3.79 -0.21
N TRP A 39 9.51 -4.07 1.06
CA TRP A 39 9.04 -3.27 2.17
C TRP A 39 9.88 -2.01 2.38
N ILE A 40 11.16 -2.06 1.98
CA ILE A 40 12.08 -0.92 2.14
C ILE A 40 11.85 0.06 1.00
N ARG A 41 11.34 1.25 1.34
CA ARG A 41 10.98 2.27 0.35
C ARG A 41 12.09 3.28 0.12
N ARG A 42 12.65 3.79 1.21
CA ARG A 42 13.71 4.80 1.20
C ARG A 42 14.73 4.46 2.26
N LYS A 43 16.00 4.67 1.92
CA LYS A 43 17.14 4.42 2.79
C LYS A 43 18.04 5.63 2.74
N ASN A 44 18.37 6.17 3.90
CA ASN A 44 19.39 7.18 4.12
C ASN A 44 20.40 6.66 5.16
N PRO A 45 21.59 7.26 5.30
CA PRO A 45 22.55 6.88 6.34
C PRO A 45 22.02 7.02 7.78
N VAL A 46 21.04 7.90 7.99
CA VAL A 46 20.44 8.19 9.30
C VAL A 46 19.21 7.32 9.56
N TRP A 47 18.34 7.18 8.56
CA TRP A 47 17.02 6.59 8.73
C TRP A 47 16.58 5.73 7.53
N MET A 48 15.67 4.81 7.80
CA MET A 48 15.05 3.94 6.80
C MET A 48 13.53 4.00 6.92
N ASP A 49 12.84 4.16 5.80
CA ASP A 49 11.38 4.14 5.72
C ASP A 49 10.88 2.78 5.21
N LEU A 50 10.04 2.13 6.01
CA LEU A 50 9.33 0.91 5.65
C LEU A 50 7.91 1.25 5.19
N GLN A 51 7.58 0.94 3.95
CA GLN A 51 6.25 1.15 3.38
C GLN A 51 6.01 0.17 2.22
N GLY A 52 5.00 -0.69 2.39
CA GLY A 52 4.63 -1.67 1.36
C GLY A 52 3.80 -1.08 0.23
N GLY A 53 3.67 -1.85 -0.84
CA GLY A 53 2.70 -1.60 -1.92
C GLY A 53 3.30 -1.07 -3.23
N SER A 54 2.81 -1.63 -4.33
CA SER A 54 3.20 -1.26 -5.69
C SER A 54 2.44 -0.01 -6.16
N LEU A 55 2.97 1.17 -5.83
CA LEU A 55 2.42 2.46 -6.29
C LEU A 55 2.33 2.56 -7.82
N VAL A 56 3.26 1.89 -8.52
CA VAL A 56 3.29 1.82 -9.99
C VAL A 56 2.10 1.05 -10.52
N PHE A 57 1.81 -0.13 -9.95
CA PHE A 57 0.68 -0.96 -10.40
C PHE A 57 -0.65 -0.21 -10.23
N ALA A 58 -0.84 0.45 -9.09
CA ALA A 58 -2.03 1.27 -8.87
C ALA A 58 -2.12 2.45 -9.87
N ALA A 59 -0.99 3.07 -10.22
CA ALA A 59 -0.93 4.10 -11.25
C ALA A 59 -1.25 3.55 -12.65
N GLU A 60 -0.65 2.43 -13.06
CA GLU A 60 -0.90 1.73 -14.31
C GLU A 60 -2.39 1.37 -14.43
N LEU A 61 -2.99 0.83 -13.37
CA LEU A 61 -4.40 0.45 -13.35
C LEU A 61 -5.31 1.67 -13.48
N SER A 62 -5.01 2.79 -12.81
CA SER A 62 -5.79 4.04 -12.97
C SER A 62 -5.70 4.63 -14.39
N LEU A 63 -4.51 4.60 -15.00
CA LEU A 63 -4.27 5.15 -16.34
C LEU A 63 -4.70 4.21 -17.46
N MET A 64 -4.82 2.92 -17.20
CA MET A 64 -5.39 1.95 -18.14
C MET A 64 -6.82 2.35 -18.55
N PHE A 65 -7.64 2.85 -17.60
CA PHE A 65 -8.99 3.33 -17.90
C PHE A 65 -8.98 4.56 -18.83
N LEU A 66 -7.94 5.41 -18.76
CA LEU A 66 -7.75 6.51 -19.70
C LEU A 66 -7.45 5.98 -21.11
N SER A 67 -6.57 4.98 -21.25
CA SER A 67 -6.30 4.35 -22.54
C SER A 67 -7.52 3.63 -23.09
N LEU A 68 -8.29 2.94 -22.26
CA LEU A 68 -9.53 2.28 -22.64
C LEU A 68 -10.54 3.31 -23.15
N CYS A 69 -10.67 4.45 -22.47
CA CYS A 69 -11.49 5.57 -22.93
C CYS A 69 -11.09 6.03 -24.34
N ILE A 70 -9.79 6.24 -24.57
CA ILE A 70 -9.27 6.68 -25.87
C ILE A 70 -9.56 5.65 -26.95
N LEU A 71 -9.32 4.36 -26.68
CA LEU A 71 -9.58 3.27 -27.63
C LEU A 71 -11.06 3.17 -27.99
N LEU A 72 -11.97 3.27 -27.00
CA LEU A 72 -13.40 3.27 -27.26
C LEU A 72 -13.81 4.48 -28.10
N CYS A 73 -13.29 5.66 -27.80
CA CYS A 73 -13.56 6.86 -28.60
C CYS A 73 -13.06 6.69 -30.05
N LEU A 74 -11.84 6.18 -30.25
CA LEU A 74 -11.29 5.91 -31.58
C LEU A 74 -12.08 4.85 -32.34
N ALA A 75 -12.54 3.80 -31.65
CA ALA A 75 -13.40 2.77 -32.25
C ALA A 75 -14.72 3.37 -32.74
N MET A 76 -15.33 4.26 -31.96
CA MET A 76 -16.57 4.94 -32.36
C MET A 76 -16.35 5.89 -33.55
N VAL A 77 -15.23 6.62 -33.57
CA VAL A 77 -14.84 7.44 -34.73
C VAL A 77 -14.62 6.56 -35.97
N TYR A 78 -13.96 5.41 -35.83
CA TYR A 78 -13.76 4.47 -36.93
C TYR A 78 -15.08 3.94 -37.50
N VAL A 79 -16.01 3.52 -36.63
CA VAL A 79 -17.36 3.08 -37.05
C VAL A 79 -18.09 4.19 -37.81
N THR A 80 -17.93 5.44 -37.37
CA THR A 80 -18.55 6.60 -38.03
C THR A 80 -17.97 6.83 -39.42
N ILE A 81 -16.64 6.76 -39.57
CA ILE A 81 -15.98 6.89 -40.87
C ILE A 81 -16.39 5.74 -41.79
N ALA A 82 -16.45 4.51 -41.28
CA ALA A 82 -16.88 3.35 -42.04
C ALA A 82 -18.34 3.49 -42.52
N PHE A 83 -19.23 3.98 -41.65
CA PHE A 83 -20.62 4.27 -41.99
C PHE A 83 -20.73 5.36 -43.07
N TYR A 84 -19.94 6.43 -42.95
CA TYR A 84 -19.87 7.50 -43.94
C TYR A 84 -19.45 6.97 -45.32
N LEU A 85 -18.37 6.18 -45.37
CA LEU A 85 -17.86 5.59 -46.62
C LEU A 85 -18.86 4.62 -47.28
N HIS A 86 -19.76 4.01 -46.51
CA HIS A 86 -20.74 3.08 -47.04
C HIS A 86 -22.04 3.75 -47.53
N ASN A 87 -22.47 4.82 -46.86
CA ASN A 87 -23.79 5.42 -47.07
C ASN A 87 -23.75 6.84 -47.66
N ASP A 88 -22.55 7.41 -47.92
CA ASP A 88 -22.31 8.80 -48.34
C ASP A 88 -23.02 9.85 -47.46
N ARG A 89 -23.31 9.47 -46.21
CA ARG A 89 -24.03 10.28 -45.24
C ARG A 89 -23.24 10.36 -43.96
N PHE A 90 -22.87 11.58 -43.60
CA PHE A 90 -22.17 11.84 -42.36
C PHE A 90 -23.20 12.10 -41.25
N VAL A 91 -23.19 11.29 -40.19
CA VAL A 91 -24.05 11.47 -39.01
C VAL A 91 -23.15 11.59 -37.78
N TRP A 92 -23.05 12.79 -37.20
CA TRP A 92 -22.19 13.06 -36.03
C TRP A 92 -22.81 12.57 -34.71
N GLU A 93 -24.14 12.47 -34.66
CA GLU A 93 -24.88 12.19 -33.44
C GLU A 93 -24.49 10.87 -32.72
N PRO A 94 -24.54 9.69 -33.34
CA PRO A 94 -24.20 8.44 -32.66
C PRO A 94 -22.73 8.41 -32.23
N THR A 95 -21.86 9.12 -32.98
CA THR A 95 -20.45 9.29 -32.66
C THR A 95 -20.26 10.12 -31.41
N ILE A 96 -20.89 11.30 -31.33
CA ILE A 96 -20.78 12.19 -30.18
C ILE A 96 -21.39 11.52 -28.95
N ALA A 97 -22.60 10.94 -29.08
CA ALA A 97 -23.26 10.23 -27.99
C ALA A 97 -22.41 9.07 -27.45
N ALA A 98 -21.75 8.30 -28.32
CA ALA A 98 -20.91 7.19 -27.90
C ALA A 98 -19.54 7.61 -27.35
N VAL A 99 -18.93 8.68 -27.87
CA VAL A 99 -17.71 9.28 -27.32
C VAL A 99 -17.98 9.84 -25.92
N VAL A 100 -19.07 10.60 -25.77
CA VAL A 100 -19.53 11.12 -24.47
C VAL A 100 -19.85 9.96 -23.53
N GLY A 101 -20.62 8.96 -23.96
CA GLY A 101 -20.91 7.77 -23.17
C GLY A 101 -19.65 7.01 -22.71
N SER A 102 -18.65 6.89 -23.59
CA SER A 102 -17.37 6.26 -23.27
C SER A 102 -16.59 7.02 -22.19
N LEU A 103 -16.57 8.36 -22.27
CA LEU A 103 -15.96 9.21 -21.24
C LEU A 103 -16.67 9.07 -19.89
N PHE A 104 -18.01 9.10 -19.89
CA PHE A 104 -18.80 8.95 -18.67
C PHE A 104 -18.67 7.57 -18.03
N PHE A 105 -18.49 6.51 -18.82
CA PHE A 105 -18.34 5.16 -18.28
C PHE A 105 -16.94 4.92 -17.74
N THR A 106 -15.88 5.35 -18.44
CA THR A 106 -14.51 4.95 -18.12
C THR A 106 -13.74 5.94 -17.24
N ALA A 107 -13.95 7.25 -17.42
CA ALA A 107 -13.21 8.28 -16.67
C ALA A 107 -13.44 8.22 -15.16
N PRO A 108 -14.66 7.96 -14.65
CA PRO A 108 -14.89 7.86 -13.21
C PRO A 108 -14.10 6.74 -12.54
N PHE A 109 -13.97 5.57 -13.18
CA PHE A 109 -13.17 4.48 -12.62
C PHE A 109 -11.70 4.87 -12.49
N GLY A 110 -11.13 5.50 -13.53
CA GLY A 110 -9.77 6.02 -13.48
C GLY A 110 -9.57 7.04 -12.36
N ILE A 111 -10.50 8.00 -12.21
CA ILE A 111 -10.47 9.04 -11.17
C ILE A 111 -10.62 8.44 -9.77
N VAL A 112 -11.57 7.51 -9.58
CA VAL A 112 -11.83 6.86 -8.29
C VAL A 112 -10.61 6.06 -7.85
N ILE A 113 -10.01 5.28 -8.74
CA ILE A 113 -8.79 4.51 -8.43
C ILE A 113 -7.63 5.46 -8.12
N TYR A 114 -7.46 6.53 -8.91
CA TYR A 114 -6.44 7.55 -8.65
C TYR A 114 -6.61 8.18 -7.26
N TYR A 115 -7.85 8.56 -6.90
CA TYR A 115 -8.19 9.14 -5.60
C TYR A 115 -7.95 8.15 -4.47
N ASN A 116 -8.47 6.92 -4.59
CA ASN A 116 -8.28 5.86 -3.60
C ASN A 116 -6.80 5.52 -3.40
N THR A 117 -6.00 5.53 -4.47
CA THR A 117 -4.55 5.34 -4.37
C THR A 117 -3.91 6.49 -3.59
N ASN A 118 -4.21 7.74 -3.93
CA ASN A 118 -3.67 8.90 -3.21
C ASN A 118 -4.13 8.94 -1.75
N LYS A 119 -5.35 8.48 -1.46
CA LYS A 119 -5.89 8.34 -0.11
C LYS A 119 -5.13 7.25 0.66
N SER A 120 -4.96 6.07 0.06
CA SER A 120 -4.20 4.95 0.64
C SER A 120 -2.75 5.33 0.94
N ILE A 121 -2.09 6.12 0.08
CA ILE A 121 -0.73 6.63 0.35
C ILE A 121 -0.70 7.55 1.58
N LYS A 122 -1.71 8.40 1.76
CA LYS A 122 -1.82 9.31 2.92
C LYS A 122 -2.22 8.58 4.19
N GLU A 123 -3.02 7.52 4.07
CA GLU A 123 -3.55 6.73 5.18
C GLU A 123 -2.62 5.57 5.60
N GLY A 124 -1.68 5.18 4.74
CA GLY A 124 -0.62 4.22 5.02
C GLY A 124 0.76 4.88 5.12
N PRO A 125 0.99 5.79 6.08
CA PRO A 125 2.27 6.47 6.24
C PRO A 125 3.40 5.48 6.57
N PRO A 126 4.65 5.79 6.18
CA PRO A 126 5.79 4.93 6.43
C PRO A 126 6.12 4.81 7.92
N ILE A 127 6.63 3.65 8.31
CA ILE A 127 7.34 3.47 9.59
C ILE A 127 8.76 3.96 9.36
N ARG A 128 9.27 4.82 10.24
CA ARG A 128 10.64 5.33 10.13
C ARG A 128 11.51 4.79 11.25
N LEU A 129 12.62 4.19 10.87
CA LEU A 129 13.64 3.70 11.79
C LEU A 129 14.80 4.69 11.78
N ASN A 130 15.26 5.14 12.95
CA ASN A 130 16.42 6.01 13.08
C ASN A 130 17.55 5.25 13.78
N ARG A 131 18.64 5.03 13.04
CA ARG A 131 19.82 4.32 13.53
C ARG A 131 20.52 5.07 14.64
N GLN A 132 20.72 6.38 14.48
CA GLN A 132 21.50 7.20 15.40
C GLN A 132 20.82 7.31 16.78
N LYS A 133 19.49 7.42 16.79
CA LYS A 133 18.68 7.44 18.02
C LYS A 133 18.38 6.05 18.58
N ARG A 134 18.54 4.99 17.77
CA ARG A 134 18.05 3.63 18.04
C ARG A 134 16.57 3.62 18.45
N GLU A 135 15.76 4.33 17.68
CA GLU A 135 14.32 4.50 17.91
C GLU A 135 13.52 4.22 16.63
N VAL A 136 12.28 3.79 16.82
CA VAL A 136 11.30 3.52 15.77
C VAL A 136 10.14 4.48 15.92
N ALA A 137 9.84 5.21 14.86
CA ALA A 137 8.66 6.04 14.75
C ALA A 137 7.56 5.24 14.02
N MET A 138 6.53 4.82 14.76
CA MET A 138 5.38 4.12 14.22
C MET A 138 4.18 5.05 14.06
N PRO A 139 3.47 5.01 12.92
CA PRO A 139 2.25 5.78 12.76
C PRO A 139 1.12 5.20 13.61
N CYS A 140 0.47 6.05 14.39
CA CYS A 140 -0.75 5.76 15.14
C CYS A 140 -1.84 6.74 14.71
N TRP A 141 -3.03 6.23 14.44
CA TRP A 141 -4.17 7.07 14.10
C TRP A 141 -4.96 7.38 15.37
N VAL A 142 -4.85 8.62 15.84
CA VAL A 142 -5.50 9.09 17.06
C VAL A 142 -6.73 9.92 16.69
N GLY A 143 -7.87 9.50 17.25
CA GLY A 143 -9.16 10.11 16.96
C GLY A 143 -9.68 9.75 15.58
N GLY A 144 -11.00 9.70 15.46
CA GLY A 144 -11.67 9.17 14.28
C GLY A 144 -12.68 8.13 14.71
N LYS A 145 -13.86 8.58 15.20
CA LYS A 145 -15.00 7.67 15.23
C LYS A 145 -15.31 7.34 13.78
N GLU A 146 -15.38 6.05 13.44
CA GLU A 146 -16.00 5.62 12.19
C GLU A 146 -17.44 6.15 12.20
N VAL A 147 -17.66 7.29 11.55
CA VAL A 147 -19.00 7.83 11.37
C VAL A 147 -19.64 6.95 10.31
N LYS A 148 -20.35 5.91 10.76
CA LYS A 148 -21.26 5.15 9.90
C LYS A 148 -22.35 6.12 9.46
N ILE A 149 -22.21 6.67 8.27
CA ILE A 149 -23.25 7.51 7.69
C ILE A 149 -24.41 6.56 7.35
N PRO A 150 -25.58 6.69 8.01
CA PRO A 150 -26.70 5.82 7.70
C PRO A 150 -27.06 5.99 6.23
N PHE A 151 -27.18 4.88 5.48
CA PHE A 151 -27.42 4.79 4.02
C PHE A 151 -26.20 4.82 3.07
N TRP A 152 -24.97 5.07 3.53
CA TRP A 152 -23.75 4.97 2.70
C TRP A 152 -22.81 3.86 3.18
N GLY A 153 -23.21 2.60 2.97
CA GLY A 153 -22.27 1.48 2.96
C GLY A 153 -21.39 1.52 1.72
N ARG A 154 -20.22 0.86 1.75
CA ARG A 154 -19.29 0.77 0.60
C ARG A 154 -20.02 0.29 -0.66
N ASP A 155 -20.96 -0.65 -0.51
CA ASP A 155 -21.72 -1.22 -1.63
C ASP A 155 -22.89 -0.32 -2.10
N ALA A 156 -23.58 0.34 -1.15
CA ALA A 156 -24.68 1.26 -1.46
C ALA A 156 -24.21 2.50 -2.24
N SER A 157 -23.02 3.03 -1.93
CA SER A 157 -22.45 4.18 -2.65
C SER A 157 -22.19 3.90 -4.13
N VAL A 158 -21.78 2.68 -4.48
CA VAL A 158 -21.50 2.27 -5.86
C VAL A 158 -22.80 2.14 -6.65
N GLY A 159 -23.82 1.52 -6.06
CA GLY A 159 -25.15 1.41 -6.68
C GLY A 159 -25.78 2.78 -6.91
N ILE A 160 -25.73 3.67 -5.92
CA ILE A 160 -26.26 5.02 -6.00
C ILE A 160 -25.54 5.86 -7.08
N TYR A 161 -24.20 5.80 -7.13
CA TYR A 161 -23.42 6.45 -8.18
C TYR A 161 -23.79 5.95 -9.58
N THR A 162 -24.00 4.63 -9.71
CA THR A 162 -24.38 4.00 -10.97
C THR A 162 -25.75 4.49 -11.44
N ILE A 163 -26.73 4.56 -10.53
CA ILE A 163 -28.06 5.11 -10.82
C ILE A 163 -27.94 6.55 -11.31
N TYR A 164 -27.28 7.43 -10.54
CA TYR A 164 -27.09 8.84 -10.91
C TYR A 164 -26.40 9.01 -12.29
N LEU A 165 -25.45 8.13 -12.61
CA LEU A 165 -24.78 8.11 -13.91
C LEU A 165 -25.76 7.75 -15.05
N PHE A 166 -26.60 6.73 -14.86
CA PHE A 166 -27.61 6.34 -15.84
C PHE A 166 -28.68 7.41 -16.03
N THR A 167 -29.16 8.04 -14.96
CA THR A 167 -30.14 9.14 -15.03
C THR A 167 -29.55 10.35 -15.75
N SER A 168 -28.29 10.69 -15.48
CA SER A 168 -27.54 11.74 -16.19
C SER A 168 -27.40 11.45 -17.68
N PHE A 169 -27.09 10.21 -18.04
CA PHE A 169 -26.98 9.78 -19.44
C PHE A 169 -28.33 9.88 -20.18
N GLY A 170 -29.44 9.48 -19.53
CA GLY A 170 -30.79 9.61 -20.07
C GLY A 170 -31.21 11.04 -20.38
N VAL A 171 -30.66 12.03 -19.67
CA VAL A 171 -30.86 13.46 -19.96
C VAL A 171 -29.96 13.93 -21.10
N ILE A 172 -28.67 13.55 -21.12
CA ILE A 172 -27.69 14.11 -22.07
C ILE A 172 -27.90 13.60 -23.49
N VAL A 173 -28.20 12.30 -23.68
CA VAL A 173 -28.28 11.69 -25.02
C VAL A 173 -29.32 12.37 -25.92
N PRO A 174 -30.55 12.66 -25.45
CA PRO A 174 -31.55 13.32 -26.29
C PRO A 174 -31.18 14.77 -26.69
N PHE A 175 -30.37 15.48 -25.90
CA PHE A 175 -29.87 16.82 -26.29
C PHE A 175 -28.82 16.78 -27.40
N LEU A 176 -28.25 15.60 -27.69
CA LEU A 176 -27.32 15.40 -28.79
C LEU A 176 -28.03 15.06 -30.11
N HIS A 177 -29.36 14.87 -30.09
CA HIS A 177 -30.17 14.55 -31.26
C HIS A 177 -30.47 15.79 -32.11
N GLU A 178 -30.15 15.75 -33.41
CA GLU A 178 -30.39 16.87 -34.34
C GLU A 178 -31.83 16.92 -34.86
N GLY A 179 -32.62 15.86 -34.67
CA GLY A 179 -34.02 15.77 -35.07
C GLY A 179 -35.00 16.41 -34.07
N PRO A 180 -36.21 16.78 -34.50
CA PRO A 180 -37.26 17.16 -33.57
C PRO A 180 -37.58 15.97 -32.66
N LEU A 181 -37.43 16.17 -31.34
CA LEU A 181 -37.74 15.14 -30.34
C LEU A 181 -39.19 14.68 -30.48
N ASP A 182 -39.38 13.37 -30.72
CA ASP A 182 -40.69 12.73 -30.72
C ASP A 182 -41.37 12.88 -29.35
N GLU A 183 -42.70 12.75 -29.30
CA GLU A 183 -43.48 12.92 -28.06
C GLU A 183 -43.00 11.98 -26.93
N PHE A 184 -42.60 10.76 -27.29
CA PHE A 184 -41.97 9.80 -26.38
C PHE A 184 -40.61 10.29 -25.85
N GLN A 185 -39.72 10.76 -26.73
CA GLN A 185 -38.38 11.24 -26.34
C GLN A 185 -38.48 12.49 -25.47
N ARG A 186 -39.40 13.40 -25.80
CA ARG A 186 -39.67 14.60 -25.02
C ARG A 186 -40.18 14.25 -23.62
N SER A 187 -41.15 13.34 -23.53
CA SER A 187 -41.64 12.83 -22.24
C SER A 187 -40.52 12.16 -21.43
N PHE A 188 -39.70 11.33 -22.08
CA PHE A 188 -38.56 10.66 -21.46
C PHE A 188 -37.53 11.64 -20.88
N VAL A 189 -37.20 12.72 -21.62
CA VAL A 189 -36.30 13.79 -21.15
C VAL A 189 -36.89 14.51 -19.95
N TYR A 190 -38.17 14.87 -19.97
CA TYR A 190 -38.83 15.54 -18.86
C TYR A 190 -38.82 14.69 -17.58
N TRP A 191 -39.15 13.40 -17.70
CA TRP A 191 -39.09 12.47 -16.56
C TRP A 191 -37.66 12.26 -16.06
N SER A 192 -36.68 12.15 -16.97
CA SER A 192 -35.26 12.00 -16.61
C SER A 192 -34.70 13.25 -15.93
N LEU A 193 -35.08 14.45 -16.38
CA LEU A 193 -34.73 15.72 -15.74
C LEU A 193 -35.34 15.83 -14.35
N GLY A 194 -36.61 15.44 -14.19
CA GLY A 194 -37.28 15.39 -12.89
C GLY A 194 -36.59 14.43 -11.93
N ALA A 195 -36.22 13.23 -12.40
CA ALA A 195 -35.48 12.25 -11.62
C ALA A 195 -34.08 12.77 -11.23
N LEU A 196 -33.32 13.33 -12.17
CA LEU A 196 -31.99 13.89 -11.90
C LEU A 196 -32.05 15.08 -10.94
N PHE A 197 -33.08 15.93 -11.01
CA PHE A 197 -33.28 17.02 -10.08
C PHE A 197 -33.58 16.50 -8.66
N LEU A 198 -34.46 15.51 -8.53
CA LEU A 198 -34.78 14.88 -7.24
C LEU A 198 -33.55 14.18 -6.63
N GLU A 199 -32.83 13.43 -7.45
CA GLU A 199 -31.57 12.80 -7.09
C GLU A 199 -30.54 13.83 -6.62
N SER A 200 -30.36 14.93 -7.38
CA SER A 200 -29.44 16.03 -7.02
C SER A 200 -29.82 16.70 -5.70
N LEU A 201 -31.11 16.91 -5.45
CA LEU A 201 -31.61 17.48 -4.19
C LEU A 201 -31.31 16.58 -2.98
N ILE A 202 -31.18 15.27 -3.17
CA ILE A 202 -30.81 14.33 -2.11
C ILE A 202 -29.28 14.24 -2.00
N PHE A 203 -28.57 14.11 -3.13
CA PHE A 203 -27.13 13.87 -3.15
C PHE A 203 -26.30 15.07 -2.75
N ILE A 204 -26.61 16.28 -3.23
CA ILE A 204 -25.79 17.46 -2.95
C ILE A 204 -25.75 17.77 -1.45
N PRO A 205 -26.88 17.88 -0.72
CA PRO A 205 -26.84 18.12 0.71
C PRO A 205 -26.14 16.98 1.47
N TYR A 206 -26.35 15.74 1.04
CA TYR A 206 -25.77 14.58 1.70
C TYR A 206 -24.25 14.49 1.52
N ILE A 207 -23.73 14.80 0.33
CA ILE A 207 -22.28 14.91 0.07
C ILE A 207 -21.69 16.05 0.90
N LEU A 208 -22.37 17.20 0.99
CA LEU A 208 -21.92 18.34 1.80
C LEU A 208 -21.87 17.98 3.30
N ILE A 209 -22.89 17.27 3.82
CA ILE A 209 -22.91 16.75 5.19
C ILE A 209 -21.78 15.73 5.39
N GLY A 210 -21.57 14.81 4.45
CA GLY A 210 -20.50 13.83 4.48
C GLY A 210 -19.11 14.47 4.51
N LEU A 211 -18.87 15.46 3.64
CA LEU A 211 -17.62 16.24 3.62
C LEU A 211 -17.43 17.03 4.92
N HIS A 212 -18.48 17.62 5.47
CA HIS A 212 -18.43 18.34 6.74
C HIS A 212 -18.08 17.40 7.91
N LEU A 213 -18.78 16.26 8.00
CA LEU A 213 -18.52 15.25 9.03
C LEU A 213 -17.11 14.66 8.91
N HIS A 214 -16.66 14.40 7.69
CA HIS A 214 -15.31 13.91 7.42
C HIS A 214 -14.24 14.94 7.81
N LYS A 215 -14.46 16.23 7.54
CA LYS A 215 -13.57 17.30 7.98
C LYS A 215 -13.52 17.44 9.50
N LYS A 216 -14.68 17.29 10.17
CA LYS A 216 -14.79 17.42 11.63
C LYS A 216 -14.17 16.25 12.40
N HIS A 217 -14.31 15.03 11.91
CA HIS A 217 -13.83 13.81 12.55
C HIS A 217 -12.61 13.21 11.85
N LYS A 218 -11.86 14.02 11.11
CA LYS A 218 -10.69 13.54 10.37
C LYS A 218 -9.70 12.93 11.37
N PRO A 219 -9.29 11.67 11.18
CA PRO A 219 -8.32 11.05 12.07
C PRO A 219 -6.99 11.80 11.96
N ARG A 220 -6.34 12.01 13.11
CA ARG A 220 -5.03 12.68 13.17
C ARG A 220 -3.95 11.62 13.17
N LEU A 221 -2.95 11.82 12.33
CA LEU A 221 -1.76 10.98 12.29
C LEU A 221 -0.79 11.48 13.36
N GLU A 222 -0.49 10.63 14.33
CA GLU A 222 0.50 10.88 15.38
C GLU A 222 1.58 9.80 15.29
N TYR A 223 2.84 10.16 15.50
CA TYR A 223 3.94 9.19 15.50
C TYR A 223 4.28 8.81 16.94
N VAL A 224 4.22 7.52 17.23
CA VAL A 224 4.68 6.97 18.50
C VAL A 224 6.15 6.60 18.34
N TYR A 225 7.02 7.26 19.10
CA TYR A 225 8.44 6.96 19.18
C TYR A 225 8.67 5.88 20.22
N HIS A 226 9.36 4.82 19.84
CA HIS A 226 9.62 3.68 20.70
C HIS A 226 11.08 3.21 20.58
N PRO A 227 11.75 2.82 21.69
CA PRO A 227 13.09 2.26 21.61
C PRO A 227 13.17 1.01 20.73
N TRP A 228 14.19 0.95 19.88
CA TRP A 228 14.42 -0.16 18.93
C TRP A 228 14.51 -1.52 19.64
N GLU A 229 15.20 -1.58 20.78
CA GLU A 229 15.45 -2.84 21.49
C GLU A 229 14.23 -3.38 22.25
N GLN A 230 13.25 -2.52 22.51
CA GLN A 230 11.99 -2.88 23.16
C GLN A 230 10.88 -3.19 22.13
N LEU A 231 11.13 -2.95 20.84
CA LEU A 231 10.16 -3.23 19.79
C LEU A 231 9.86 -4.73 19.75
N VAL A 232 8.58 -5.09 19.69
CA VAL A 232 8.18 -6.49 19.52
C VAL A 232 8.06 -6.78 18.03
N ALA A 233 8.80 -7.78 17.55
CA ALA A 233 8.76 -8.21 16.17
C ALA A 233 8.54 -9.71 16.13
N TYR A 234 7.61 -10.17 15.32
CA TYR A 234 7.33 -11.60 15.20
C TYR A 234 6.84 -11.96 13.81
N VAL A 235 7.07 -13.21 13.43
CA VAL A 235 6.51 -13.81 12.22
C VAL A 235 5.35 -14.71 12.64
N GLN A 236 4.17 -14.45 12.10
CA GLN A 236 2.96 -15.20 12.41
C GLN A 236 2.39 -15.84 11.14
N LYS A 237 2.02 -17.11 11.23
CA LYS A 237 1.20 -17.79 10.21
C LYS A 237 -0.27 -17.61 10.56
N GLN A 238 -0.92 -16.63 9.94
CA GLN A 238 -2.34 -16.38 10.13
C GLN A 238 -3.15 -17.32 9.22
N GLN A 239 -4.07 -18.07 9.81
CA GLN A 239 -5.01 -18.93 9.08
C GLN A 239 -6.38 -18.27 9.06
N ASP A 240 -6.75 -17.71 7.91
CA ASP A 240 -8.08 -17.16 7.70
C ASP A 240 -9.00 -18.29 7.21
N ILE A 241 -9.84 -18.81 8.11
CA ILE A 241 -10.85 -19.83 7.79
C ILE A 241 -12.16 -19.11 7.46
N GLY A 242 -12.41 -18.90 6.16
CA GLY A 242 -13.69 -18.43 5.64
C GLY A 242 -14.63 -19.59 5.29
N PRO A 243 -15.94 -19.33 5.06
CA PRO A 243 -16.92 -20.37 4.72
C PRO A 243 -16.60 -21.17 3.44
N SER A 244 -15.76 -20.63 2.55
CA SER A 244 -15.42 -21.22 1.26
C SER A 244 -13.95 -21.04 0.86
N ILE A 245 -13.13 -20.41 1.70
CA ILE A 245 -11.72 -20.10 1.40
C ILE A 245 -10.89 -20.42 2.64
N PHE A 246 -9.92 -21.32 2.47
CA PHE A 246 -8.82 -21.53 3.39
C PHE A 246 -7.61 -20.78 2.84
N THR A 247 -7.19 -19.70 3.49
CA THR A 247 -5.96 -18.99 3.13
C THR A 247 -5.02 -18.93 4.32
N GLU A 248 -3.82 -19.44 4.14
CA GLU A 248 -2.71 -19.29 5.08
C GLU A 248 -1.83 -18.12 4.62
N ARG A 249 -1.62 -17.14 5.50
CA ARG A 249 -0.76 -15.98 5.23
C ARG A 249 0.31 -15.87 6.30
N THR A 250 1.56 -15.94 5.89
CA THR A 250 2.69 -15.64 6.77
C THR A 250 2.95 -14.13 6.75
N LEU A 251 2.80 -13.48 7.90
CA LEU A 251 2.99 -12.04 8.09
C LEU A 251 4.18 -11.79 9.02
N LEU A 252 5.04 -10.82 8.67
CA LEU A 252 6.00 -10.23 9.60
C LEU A 252 5.36 -8.99 10.19
N THR A 253 5.17 -8.97 11.50
CA THR A 253 4.51 -7.88 12.24
C THR A 253 5.48 -7.21 13.19
N LEU A 254 5.56 -5.88 13.12
CA LEU A 254 6.21 -5.03 14.09
C LEU A 254 5.15 -4.37 14.95
N ALA A 255 5.24 -4.53 16.25
CA ALA A 255 4.25 -4.04 17.20
C ALA A 255 4.93 -3.27 18.34
N VAL A 256 4.35 -2.11 18.66
CA VAL A 256 4.64 -1.37 19.89
C VAL A 256 3.64 -1.85 20.95
N PRO A 257 4.11 -2.47 22.05
CA PRO A 257 3.23 -2.93 23.11
C PRO A 257 2.53 -1.73 23.77
N ASP A 258 1.24 -1.87 24.06
CA ASP A 258 0.51 -0.85 24.82
C ASP A 258 0.76 -1.04 26.33
N PRO A 259 1.27 -0.03 27.06
CA PRO A 259 1.44 -0.14 28.51
C PRO A 259 0.11 -0.29 29.27
N ASP A 260 -1.00 0.21 28.72
CA ASP A 260 -2.30 0.24 29.41
C ASP A 260 -3.14 -1.03 29.16
N ASN A 261 -2.91 -1.72 28.04
CA ASN A 261 -3.59 -2.96 27.73
C ASN A 261 -2.62 -4.00 27.13
N PRO A 262 -2.18 -5.00 27.92
CA PRO A 262 -1.18 -5.97 27.49
C PRO A 262 -1.64 -6.86 26.32
N GLU A 263 -2.94 -6.87 26.00
CA GLU A 263 -3.48 -7.64 24.89
C GLU A 263 -3.52 -6.90 23.56
N THR A 264 -3.30 -5.58 23.56
CA THR A 264 -3.43 -4.73 22.38
C THR A 264 -2.11 -4.05 22.06
N ALA A 265 -1.77 -3.94 20.79
CA ALA A 265 -0.63 -3.14 20.35
C ALA A 265 -1.08 -1.69 20.11
N LYS A 266 -0.36 -0.71 20.64
CA LYS A 266 -0.65 0.73 20.45
C LYS A 266 -0.46 1.15 18.99
N ALA A 267 0.52 0.56 18.32
CA ALA A 267 0.74 0.66 16.90
C ALA A 267 1.30 -0.67 16.40
N ALA A 268 0.77 -1.18 15.29
CA ALA A 268 1.27 -2.39 14.65
C ALA A 268 1.28 -2.21 13.14
N ALA A 269 2.30 -2.75 12.50
CA ALA A 269 2.39 -2.78 11.05
C ALA A 269 2.89 -4.16 10.62
N SER A 270 2.25 -4.70 9.57
CA SER A 270 2.55 -6.02 9.06
C SER A 270 2.79 -6.00 7.56
N VAL A 271 3.64 -6.92 7.11
CA VAL A 271 3.89 -7.18 5.69
C VAL A 271 3.72 -8.66 5.41
N ALA A 272 3.14 -9.00 4.26
CA ALA A 272 2.99 -10.39 3.84
C ALA A 272 4.30 -10.89 3.23
N VAL A 273 4.87 -11.93 3.84
CA VAL A 273 6.21 -12.44 3.47
C VAL A 273 6.14 -13.88 2.91
N GLY A 274 4.98 -14.51 2.96
CA GLY A 274 4.72 -15.82 2.36
C GLY A 274 5.28 -16.99 3.17
N HIS A 275 6.55 -16.91 3.59
CA HIS A 275 7.23 -17.96 4.37
C HIS A 275 8.06 -17.40 5.54
N GLU A 276 8.29 -18.22 6.57
CA GLU A 276 9.00 -17.85 7.81
C GLU A 276 10.46 -17.44 7.57
N THR A 277 11.21 -18.25 6.81
CA THR A 277 12.59 -17.92 6.38
C THR A 277 12.70 -16.59 5.65
N VAL A 278 11.68 -16.24 4.87
CA VAL A 278 11.62 -15.02 4.08
C VAL A 278 11.32 -13.83 5.02
N GLY A 279 10.46 -14.04 6.03
CA GLY A 279 10.21 -13.11 7.13
C GLY A 279 11.47 -12.82 7.95
N LEU A 280 12.25 -13.85 8.23
CA LEU A 280 13.55 -13.73 8.89
C LEU A 280 14.57 -12.97 8.05
N ALA A 281 14.65 -13.23 6.75
CA ALA A 281 15.53 -12.48 5.85
C ALA A 281 15.16 -10.99 5.79
N GLN A 282 13.86 -10.66 5.78
CA GLN A 282 13.35 -9.29 5.84
C GLN A 282 13.70 -8.62 7.18
N TRP A 283 13.49 -9.32 8.29
CA TRP A 283 13.84 -8.82 9.62
C TRP A 283 15.34 -8.59 9.77
N GLU A 284 16.17 -9.50 9.27
CA GLU A 284 17.62 -9.40 9.31
C GLU A 284 18.14 -8.21 8.47
N SER A 285 17.50 -7.89 7.33
CA SER A 285 17.76 -6.65 6.58
C SER A 285 17.55 -5.41 7.45
N ILE A 286 16.43 -5.37 8.18
CA ILE A 286 16.09 -4.25 9.07
C ILE A 286 17.08 -4.13 10.22
N ARG A 287 17.41 -5.26 10.87
CA ARG A 287 18.40 -5.29 11.96
C ARG A 287 19.78 -4.83 11.50
N ARG A 288 20.26 -5.33 10.35
CA ARG A 288 21.57 -4.94 9.81
C ARG A 288 21.64 -3.46 9.46
N PHE A 289 20.55 -2.87 8.96
CA PHE A 289 20.47 -1.43 8.78
C PHE A 289 20.72 -0.67 10.10
N MET A 290 20.08 -1.11 11.19
CA MET A 290 20.20 -0.46 12.50
C MET A 290 21.58 -0.66 13.15
N GLU A 291 22.21 -1.82 13.00
CA GLU A 291 23.49 -2.12 13.66
C GLU A 291 24.71 -1.76 12.78
N GLU A 292 24.73 -2.24 11.55
CA GLU A 292 25.89 -2.21 10.63
C GLU A 292 25.84 -1.02 9.66
N GLY A 293 24.64 -0.46 9.41
CA GLY A 293 24.43 0.72 8.59
C GLY A 293 23.81 0.44 7.21
N PRO A 294 23.73 1.45 6.33
CA PRO A 294 22.97 1.37 5.07
C PRO A 294 23.55 0.39 4.06
N GLU A 295 24.86 0.13 4.08
CA GLU A 295 25.53 -0.77 3.13
C GLU A 295 25.26 -2.26 3.42
N ALA A 296 24.91 -2.59 4.67
CA ALA A 296 24.67 -3.97 5.10
C ALA A 296 23.28 -4.51 4.71
N CYS A 297 22.42 -3.64 4.18
CA CYS A 297 21.06 -3.93 3.76
C CYS A 297 20.94 -3.79 2.24
N PRO A 298 20.16 -4.64 1.54
CA PRO A 298 19.88 -4.45 0.12
C PRO A 298 19.37 -3.04 -0.17
N ASP A 299 19.67 -2.54 -1.36
CA ASP A 299 19.13 -1.27 -1.81
C ASP A 299 17.62 -1.39 -2.08
N PRO A 300 16.85 -0.34 -1.78
CA PRO A 300 15.42 -0.31 -2.06
C PRO A 300 15.17 -0.58 -3.55
N ARG A 301 14.13 -1.36 -3.87
CA ARG A 301 13.84 -1.76 -5.25
C ARG A 301 13.39 -0.56 -6.09
N ASP A 302 14.13 -0.28 -7.17
CA ASP A 302 13.99 0.93 -8.00
C ASP A 302 12.83 0.89 -9.03
N TYR A 303 11.65 0.36 -8.68
CA TYR A 303 10.53 0.35 -9.64
C TYR A 303 9.85 1.72 -9.82
N GLY A 304 10.13 2.67 -8.93
CA GLY A 304 9.42 3.95 -8.88
C GLY A 304 9.97 5.05 -9.79
N THR A 305 11.20 4.92 -10.31
CA THR A 305 11.85 6.01 -11.05
C THR A 305 11.62 5.93 -12.55
N LEU A 306 11.49 7.09 -13.19
CA LEU A 306 11.43 7.19 -14.64
C LEU A 306 12.72 6.70 -15.32
N ALA A 307 13.86 6.80 -14.62
CA ALA A 307 15.17 6.37 -15.10
C ALA A 307 15.21 4.86 -15.31
N TYR A 308 14.83 4.09 -14.29
CA TYR A 308 14.76 2.63 -14.37
C TYR A 308 13.83 2.16 -15.51
N TYR A 309 12.65 2.77 -15.65
CA TYR A 309 11.74 2.45 -16.75
C TYR A 309 12.38 2.69 -18.13
N LYS A 310 13.07 3.82 -18.31
CA LYS A 310 13.77 4.13 -19.57
C LYS A 310 14.87 3.11 -19.86
N GLU A 311 15.61 2.67 -18.85
CA GLU A 311 16.64 1.64 -18.98
C GLU A 311 16.05 0.28 -19.36
N SER A 312 14.97 -0.14 -18.70
CA SER A 312 14.23 -1.34 -19.07
C SER A 312 13.73 -1.30 -20.52
N CYS A 313 13.27 -0.13 -21.00
CA CYS A 313 12.92 0.05 -22.41
C CYS A 313 14.12 -0.06 -23.36
N ARG A 314 15.29 0.47 -22.98
CA ARG A 314 16.53 0.36 -23.77
C ARG A 314 17.02 -1.08 -23.84
N GLN A 315 17.01 -1.78 -22.71
CA GLN A 315 17.38 -3.20 -22.62
C GLN A 315 16.42 -4.05 -23.47
N ALA A 316 15.11 -3.84 -23.33
CA ALA A 316 14.11 -4.55 -24.13
C ALA A 316 14.26 -4.31 -25.64
N ARG A 317 14.79 -3.16 -26.07
CA ARG A 317 15.08 -2.89 -27.49
C ARG A 317 16.30 -3.67 -28.00
N ARG A 318 17.27 -3.96 -27.12
CA ARG A 318 18.48 -4.73 -27.47
C ARG A 318 18.22 -6.24 -27.51
N GLU A 319 17.41 -6.73 -26.57
CA GLU A 319 17.28 -8.17 -26.34
C GLU A 319 16.07 -8.80 -27.03
N LYS A 320 14.99 -8.04 -27.27
CA LYS A 320 13.74 -8.64 -27.78
C LYS A 320 13.70 -8.64 -29.31
N PRO A 321 13.19 -9.72 -29.93
CA PRO A 321 12.86 -9.71 -31.35
C PRO A 321 11.79 -8.65 -31.64
N MET A 322 11.76 -8.16 -32.88
CA MET A 322 10.92 -7.01 -33.28
C MET A 322 9.44 -7.15 -32.88
N GLY A 323 8.83 -8.32 -33.08
CA GLY A 323 7.43 -8.55 -32.72
C GLY A 323 7.16 -8.45 -31.22
N ALA A 324 8.00 -9.07 -30.39
CA ALA A 324 7.89 -8.99 -28.93
C ALA A 324 8.14 -7.57 -28.41
N TRP A 325 9.04 -6.82 -29.04
CA TRP A 325 9.27 -5.41 -28.72
C TRP A 325 8.08 -4.53 -29.08
N LEU A 326 7.47 -4.72 -30.26
CA LEU A 326 6.24 -4.02 -30.66
C LEU A 326 5.08 -4.32 -29.71
N TRP A 327 4.88 -5.59 -29.34
CA TRP A 327 3.87 -5.98 -28.36
C TRP A 327 4.10 -5.31 -27.00
N LYS A 328 5.36 -5.28 -26.53
CA LYS A 328 5.71 -4.52 -25.32
C LYS A 328 5.37 -3.04 -25.45
N LYS A 329 5.64 -2.41 -26.60
CA LYS A 329 5.31 -0.99 -26.82
C LYS A 329 3.80 -0.73 -26.81
N MET A 330 3.02 -1.61 -27.41
CA MET A 330 1.56 -1.57 -27.35
C MET A 330 1.06 -1.70 -25.90
N ALA A 331 1.59 -2.65 -25.13
CA ALA A 331 1.24 -2.80 -23.72
C ALA A 331 1.69 -1.59 -22.88
N ASP A 332 2.91 -1.09 -23.09
CA ASP A 332 3.43 0.08 -22.39
C ASP A 332 2.60 1.34 -22.67
N TRP A 333 2.07 1.50 -23.90
CA TRP A 333 1.11 2.54 -24.25
C TRP A 333 -0.24 2.30 -23.57
N PHE A 334 -0.78 1.09 -23.63
CA PHE A 334 -2.09 0.77 -23.05
C PHE A 334 -2.13 1.01 -21.53
N PHE A 335 -1.09 0.62 -20.80
CA PHE A 335 -0.97 0.89 -19.36
C PHE A 335 -0.42 2.29 -19.03
N GLN A 336 -0.14 3.12 -20.07
CA GLN A 336 0.49 4.43 -19.93
C GLN A 336 1.70 4.40 -19.00
N ARG A 337 2.56 3.38 -19.15
CA ARG A 337 3.63 3.08 -18.17
C ARG A 337 4.55 4.26 -17.91
N TYR A 338 4.86 5.03 -18.95
CA TYR A 338 5.63 6.26 -18.80
C TYR A 338 4.99 7.24 -17.81
N LEU A 339 3.69 7.51 -17.96
CA LEU A 339 2.94 8.38 -17.05
C LEU A 339 2.78 7.75 -15.67
N ALA A 340 2.61 6.43 -15.58
CA ALA A 340 2.53 5.70 -14.32
C ALA A 340 3.80 5.85 -13.48
N HIS A 341 4.98 5.70 -14.11
CA HIS A 341 6.27 5.94 -13.45
C HIS A 341 6.45 7.40 -13.07
N LYS A 342 6.14 8.36 -13.97
CA LYS A 342 6.22 9.80 -13.67
C LYS A 342 5.33 10.19 -12.48
N LEU A 343 4.11 9.67 -12.44
CA LEU A 343 3.16 9.90 -11.35
C LEU A 343 3.64 9.25 -10.05
N THR A 344 4.22 8.06 -10.13
CA THR A 344 4.80 7.37 -8.97
C THR A 344 5.98 8.15 -8.39
N GLU A 345 6.88 8.63 -9.24
CA GLU A 345 8.00 9.47 -8.83
C GLU A 345 7.51 10.77 -8.17
N TRP A 346 6.49 11.42 -8.73
CA TRP A 346 5.87 12.59 -8.11
C TRP A 346 5.25 12.27 -6.74
N ARG A 347 4.57 11.13 -6.60
CA ARG A 347 3.98 10.68 -5.34
C ARG A 347 5.06 10.44 -4.28
N VAL A 348 6.16 9.79 -4.66
CA VAL A 348 7.27 9.49 -3.75
C VAL A 348 8.01 10.75 -3.31
N ASN A 349 8.25 11.68 -4.24
CA ASN A 349 9.06 12.87 -3.99
C ASN A 349 8.27 14.03 -3.38
N ASN A 350 6.96 14.12 -3.62
CA ASN A 350 6.14 15.26 -3.18
C ASN A 350 4.99 14.85 -2.28
N LEU A 351 4.22 13.81 -2.65
CA LEU A 351 2.99 13.47 -1.91
C LEU A 351 3.30 12.87 -0.53
N ILE A 352 4.19 11.88 -0.48
CA ILE A 352 4.57 11.20 0.76
C ILE A 352 5.24 12.17 1.75
N PRO A 353 6.30 12.92 1.38
CA PRO A 353 6.93 13.87 2.30
C PRO A 353 5.95 14.92 2.84
N LYS A 354 5.03 15.42 2.01
CA LYS A 354 4.04 16.43 2.39
C LYS A 354 2.92 15.90 3.28
N SER A 355 2.68 14.59 3.30
CA SER A 355 1.68 13.97 4.20
C SER A 355 2.21 13.66 5.59
N LEU A 356 3.53 13.69 5.78
CA LEU A 356 4.17 13.42 7.07
C LEU A 356 4.10 14.67 7.97
N PRO A 357 3.86 14.52 9.29
CA PRO A 357 3.95 15.62 10.25
C PRO A 357 5.35 16.23 10.31
N ASP A 358 5.43 17.54 10.58
CA ASP A 358 6.70 18.26 10.69
C ASP A 358 7.60 17.71 11.81
N GLU A 359 7.00 17.24 12.91
CA GLU A 359 7.68 16.57 14.04
C GLU A 359 8.53 15.38 13.59
N LEU A 360 8.06 14.59 12.61
CA LEU A 360 8.82 13.45 12.09
C LEU A 360 10.02 13.92 11.25
N HIS A 361 9.88 15.03 10.52
CA HIS A 361 10.98 15.59 9.73
C HIS A 361 12.09 16.10 10.65
N GLU A 362 11.74 16.84 11.71
CA GLU A 362 12.68 17.29 12.73
C GLU A 362 13.36 16.11 13.44
N TRP A 363 12.58 15.10 13.85
CA TRP A 363 13.14 13.91 14.50
C TRP A 363 14.10 13.13 13.60
N SER A 364 13.94 13.22 12.27
CA SER A 364 14.76 12.52 11.28
C SER A 364 16.07 13.22 10.89
N GLN A 365 16.35 14.40 11.45
CA GLN A 365 17.61 15.11 11.19
C GLN A 365 18.83 14.35 11.75
N PRO A 366 19.99 14.43 11.09
CA PRO A 366 21.21 13.80 11.55
C PRO A 366 21.65 14.37 12.91
N LEU A 367 21.99 13.47 13.82
CA LEU A 367 22.64 13.80 15.08
C LEU A 367 24.17 13.80 14.92
N PRO A 368 24.88 14.66 15.67
CA PRO A 368 26.32 14.57 15.88
C PRO A 368 26.76 13.17 16.37
N GLU A 369 27.95 12.71 15.95
CA GLU A 369 28.44 11.34 16.23
C GLU A 369 28.60 11.04 17.73
N ASP A 370 28.86 12.05 18.55
CA ASP A 370 28.96 11.97 20.01
C ASP A 370 27.62 11.64 20.69
N GLN A 371 26.49 11.93 20.03
CA GLN A 371 25.15 11.68 20.55
C GLN A 371 24.52 10.40 20.01
N TRP A 372 25.28 9.58 19.28
CA TRP A 372 24.75 8.33 18.74
C TRP A 372 24.54 7.31 19.86
N ALA A 373 23.31 6.81 19.97
CA ALA A 373 22.99 5.73 20.89
C ALA A 373 23.67 4.43 20.44
N GLY A 374 24.36 3.78 21.37
CA GLY A 374 24.98 2.46 21.17
C GLY A 374 24.03 1.30 21.56
N PRO A 375 24.35 0.06 21.16
CA PRO A 375 23.61 -1.12 21.60
C PRO A 375 23.71 -1.32 23.12
N SER A 376 22.60 -1.71 23.75
CA SER A 376 22.58 -1.95 25.21
C SER A 376 23.44 -3.14 25.62
N GLU A 377 23.81 -3.16 26.91
CA GLU A 377 24.56 -4.30 27.47
C GLU A 377 23.77 -5.62 27.40
N ALA A 378 22.44 -5.57 27.57
CA ALA A 378 21.59 -6.75 27.42
C ALA A 378 21.68 -7.33 26.00
N LEU A 379 21.61 -6.48 24.98
CA LEU A 379 21.74 -6.90 23.58
C LEU A 379 23.14 -7.47 23.29
N LYS A 380 24.20 -6.87 23.84
CA LYS A 380 25.58 -7.37 23.70
C LYS A 380 25.79 -8.73 24.37
N VAL A 381 25.16 -8.96 25.52
CA VAL A 381 25.22 -10.27 26.21
C VAL A 381 24.54 -11.35 25.38
N GLU A 382 23.32 -11.09 24.90
CA GLU A 382 22.58 -12.06 24.07
C GLU A 382 23.27 -12.31 22.72
N THR A 383 23.87 -11.29 22.11
CA THR A 383 24.66 -11.43 20.88
C THR A 383 25.87 -12.34 21.10
N ARG A 384 26.65 -12.12 22.17
CA ARG A 384 27.79 -12.98 22.54
C ARG A 384 27.34 -14.43 22.79
N ARG A 385 26.19 -14.62 23.44
CA ARG A 385 25.61 -15.93 23.70
C ARG A 385 25.27 -16.64 22.39
N LEU A 386 24.58 -15.96 21.48
CA LEU A 386 24.22 -16.51 20.17
C LEU A 386 25.46 -16.85 19.34
N GLU A 387 26.48 -16.00 19.32
CA GLU A 387 27.75 -16.29 18.64
C GLU A 387 28.42 -17.55 19.19
N SER A 388 28.40 -17.75 20.52
CA SER A 388 28.93 -18.96 21.14
C SER A 388 28.16 -20.23 20.72
N LEU A 389 26.82 -20.13 20.60
CA LEU A 389 25.97 -21.22 20.12
C LEU A 389 26.22 -21.51 18.64
N ARG A 390 26.41 -20.46 17.83
CA ARG A 390 26.71 -20.57 16.40
C ARG A 390 28.07 -21.23 16.15
N LYS A 391 29.08 -20.92 16.97
CA LYS A 391 30.38 -21.60 16.93
C LYS A 391 30.27 -23.09 17.26
N LYS A 392 29.43 -23.45 18.23
CA LYS A 392 29.17 -24.86 18.60
C LYS A 392 28.37 -25.60 17.53
N ASN A 393 27.42 -24.92 16.87
CA ASN A 393 26.47 -25.51 15.94
C ASN A 393 26.44 -24.78 14.58
N PRO A 394 27.50 -24.87 13.75
CA PRO A 394 27.63 -24.06 12.53
C PRO A 394 26.65 -24.45 11.40
N ARG A 395 26.06 -25.65 11.44
CA ARG A 395 25.14 -26.17 10.41
C ARG A 395 23.67 -25.94 10.73
N LEU A 396 23.34 -25.38 11.91
CA LEU A 396 21.95 -25.14 12.28
C LEU A 396 21.33 -24.05 11.39
N ALA A 397 20.07 -24.23 11.02
CA ALA A 397 19.29 -23.20 10.33
C ALA A 397 19.08 -21.96 11.23
N PRO A 398 18.92 -20.75 10.65
CA PRO A 398 18.67 -19.52 11.41
C PRO A 398 17.51 -19.61 12.41
N GLU A 399 16.38 -20.21 12.00
CA GLU A 399 15.20 -20.45 12.85
C GLU A 399 15.54 -21.29 14.08
N ALA A 400 16.14 -22.46 13.83
CA ALA A 400 16.54 -23.38 14.89
C ALA A 400 17.60 -22.78 15.82
N MET A 401 18.44 -21.87 15.32
CA MET A 401 19.45 -21.17 16.13
C MET A 401 18.80 -20.21 17.12
N LEU A 402 17.78 -19.44 16.69
CA LEU A 402 17.01 -18.57 17.58
C LEU A 402 16.25 -19.39 18.63
N GLU A 403 15.67 -20.52 18.24
CA GLU A 403 15.01 -21.43 19.19
C GLU A 403 15.98 -22.01 20.23
N ALA A 404 17.20 -22.37 19.79
CA ALA A 404 18.23 -22.87 20.69
C ALA A 404 18.68 -21.79 21.68
N LEU A 405 18.77 -20.53 21.24
CA LEU A 405 19.03 -19.39 22.13
C LEU A 405 17.93 -19.26 23.20
N TYR A 406 16.67 -19.30 22.77
CA TYR A 406 15.53 -19.22 23.69
C TYR A 406 15.53 -20.37 24.71
N ARG A 407 15.74 -21.61 24.27
CA ARG A 407 15.82 -22.78 25.16
C ARG A 407 16.94 -22.62 26.20
N ALA A 408 18.12 -22.20 25.77
CA ALA A 408 19.24 -21.97 26.67
C ALA A 408 18.95 -20.84 27.68
N SER A 409 18.28 -19.76 27.24
CA SER A 409 17.85 -18.65 28.11
C SER A 409 16.92 -19.14 29.21
N ARG A 410 15.90 -19.92 28.83
CA ARG A 410 14.92 -20.49 29.75
C ARG A 410 15.55 -21.47 30.75
N GLU A 411 16.46 -22.34 30.29
CA GLU A 411 17.18 -23.30 31.15
C GLU A 411 18.06 -22.58 32.18
N GLY A 412 18.72 -21.49 31.79
CA GLY A 412 19.52 -20.67 32.69
C GLY A 412 18.72 -20.04 33.82
N GLU A 413 17.48 -19.64 33.55
CA GLU A 413 16.57 -19.10 34.59
C GLU A 413 16.06 -20.18 35.52
N THR A 414 15.72 -21.37 35.00
CA THR A 414 15.31 -22.50 35.84
C THR A 414 16.42 -23.01 36.76
N LEU A 415 17.69 -22.70 36.47
CA LEU A 415 18.83 -23.05 37.31
C LEU A 415 19.17 -21.95 38.35
N LEU A 416 18.65 -20.74 38.16
CA LEU A 416 18.85 -19.58 39.06
C LEU A 416 17.65 -19.33 39.99
N ALA A 417 16.48 -19.90 39.68
CA ALA A 417 15.29 -19.96 40.53
C ALA A 417 15.36 -21.20 41.43
#